data_AF-A0A2V9IC78-F1
#
_entry.id   AF-A0A2V9IC78-F1
#
_cell.length_a   1.000
_cell.length_b   1.000
_cell.length_c   1.000
_cell.angle_alpha   90.00
_cell.angle_beta   90.00
_cell.angle_gamma   90.00
#
_symmetry.space_group_name_H-M   'P 1'
#
loop_
_entity.id
_entity.type
_entity.pdbx_description
1 polymer ?
#
loop_
_entity_poly.entity_id
_entity_poly.type
_entity_poly.pdbx_seq_one_letter_code
_entity_poly.pdbx_strand_id
1 'polypeptide(L)'
;MTQATFQFLSDHPVILGAAKVVIVFMVLLGAIAFLVYVERKVLAFMQARLGPMRVGPWGLLQAIADPIKLMLKEDIVPAEADKALFLIAPVIGVIAAFTAFSVIPFTEHFVISDLNIGILFALAVSSLGIYGIILGGWA
;
A
#
# COMPACT_ATOMS: atom_id res chain seq x y z
N MET A 1 -3.92 -24.42 -15.69
CA MET A 1 -3.91 -23.25 -16.60
C MET A 1 -3.63 -23.76 -18.00
N THR A 2 -4.58 -23.64 -18.92
CA THR A 2 -4.47 -24.13 -20.30
C THR A 2 -3.44 -23.28 -21.06
N GLN A 3 -2.55 -23.89 -21.84
CA GLN A 3 -1.44 -23.19 -22.54
C GLN A 3 -1.90 -21.98 -23.38
N ALA A 4 -3.14 -22.01 -23.88
CA ALA A 4 -3.75 -20.88 -24.59
C ALA A 4 -3.86 -19.59 -23.75
N THR A 5 -4.11 -19.70 -22.44
CA THR A 5 -4.18 -18.53 -21.55
C THR A 5 -2.80 -17.90 -21.30
N PHE A 6 -1.74 -18.71 -21.26
CA PHE A 6 -0.37 -18.22 -21.07
C PHE A 6 0.13 -17.52 -22.33
N GLN A 7 -0.22 -18.05 -23.52
CA GLN A 7 0.15 -17.46 -24.80
C GLN A 7 -0.60 -16.14 -25.08
N PHE A 8 -1.88 -16.05 -24.73
CA PHE A 8 -2.64 -14.80 -24.83
C PHE A 8 -2.09 -13.68 -23.92
N LEU A 9 -1.62 -14.04 -22.71
CA LEU A 9 -1.01 -13.10 -21.76
C LEU A 9 0.38 -12.65 -22.20
N SER A 10 1.16 -13.48 -22.89
CA SER A 10 2.44 -13.07 -23.47
C SER A 10 2.28 -12.11 -24.65
N ASP A 11 1.19 -12.26 -25.43
CA ASP A 11 0.92 -11.40 -26.59
C ASP A 11 0.49 -9.98 -26.18
N HIS A 12 0.03 -9.78 -24.93
CA HIS A 12 -0.42 -8.49 -24.41
C HIS A 12 0.41 -8.06 -23.18
N PRO A 13 1.63 -7.51 -23.38
CA PRO A 13 2.54 -7.15 -22.29
C PRO A 13 1.96 -6.12 -21.32
N VAL A 14 1.08 -5.23 -21.79
CA VAL A 14 0.40 -4.23 -20.97
C VAL A 14 -0.59 -4.88 -20.00
N ILE A 15 -1.35 -5.89 -20.45
CA ILE A 15 -2.34 -6.59 -19.63
C ILE A 15 -1.62 -7.41 -18.56
N LEU A 16 -0.52 -8.08 -18.93
CA LEU A 16 0.30 -8.83 -17.97
C LEU A 16 0.92 -7.91 -16.92
N GLY A 17 1.45 -6.75 -17.32
CA GLY A 17 1.98 -5.75 -16.40
C GLY A 17 0.92 -5.22 -15.43
N ALA A 18 -0.25 -4.84 -15.94
CA ALA A 18 -1.38 -4.38 -15.13
C ALA A 18 -1.84 -5.46 -14.13
N ALA A 19 -1.93 -6.71 -14.56
CA ALA A 19 -2.28 -7.83 -13.68
C ALA A 19 -1.27 -8.01 -12.54
N LYS A 20 0.04 -7.96 -12.84
CA LYS A 20 1.09 -8.01 -11.81
C LYS A 20 0.97 -6.87 -10.80
N VAL A 21 0.73 -5.64 -11.27
CA VAL A 21 0.55 -4.46 -10.41
C VAL A 21 -0.66 -4.65 -9.48
N VAL A 22 -1.81 -5.08 -10.01
CA VAL A 22 -3.03 -5.30 -9.21
C VAL A 22 -2.80 -6.38 -8.15
N ILE A 23 -2.14 -7.48 -8.51
CA ILE A 23 -1.82 -8.56 -7.57
C ILE A 23 -0.93 -8.03 -6.43
N VAL A 24 0.17 -7.35 -6.75
CA VAL A 24 1.09 -6.82 -5.74
C VAL A 24 0.41 -5.77 -4.87
N PHE A 25 -0.40 -4.89 -5.46
CA PHE A 25 -1.17 -3.89 -4.72
C PHE A 25 -2.13 -4.53 -3.70
N MET A 26 -2.90 -5.55 -4.10
CA MET A 26 -3.83 -6.25 -3.21
C MET A 26 -3.09 -7.00 -2.09
N VAL A 27 -1.96 -7.64 -2.40
CA VAL A 27 -1.12 -8.32 -1.41
C VAL A 27 -0.54 -7.33 -0.41
N LEU A 28 -0.01 -6.19 -0.88
CA LEU A 28 0.55 -5.16 -0.01
C LEU A 28 -0.52 -4.56 0.91
N LEU A 29 -1.71 -4.24 0.39
CA LEU A 29 -2.81 -3.75 1.23
C LEU A 29 -3.20 -4.75 2.32
N GLY A 30 -3.34 -6.03 1.98
CA GLY A 30 -3.63 -7.08 2.95
C GLY A 30 -2.52 -7.24 3.99
N ALA A 31 -1.26 -7.21 3.53
CA ALA A 31 -0.09 -7.31 4.40
C ALA A 31 -0.02 -6.14 5.39
N ILE A 32 -0.21 -4.90 4.93
CA ILE A 32 -0.19 -3.69 5.78
C ILE A 32 -1.30 -3.76 6.83
N ALA A 33 -2.53 -4.10 6.44
CA ALA A 33 -3.66 -4.22 7.36
C ALA A 33 -3.38 -5.25 8.47
N PHE A 34 -2.77 -6.39 8.11
CA PHE A 34 -2.37 -7.40 9.08
C PHE A 34 -1.18 -6.96 9.94
N LEU A 35 -0.21 -6.24 9.36
CA LEU A 35 0.97 -5.74 10.07
C LEU A 35 0.55 -4.78 11.20
N VAL A 36 -0.42 -3.90 10.97
CA VAL A 36 -0.97 -3.01 12.02
C VAL A 36 -1.63 -3.80 13.16
N TYR A 37 -2.28 -4.93 12.86
CA TYR A 37 -2.80 -5.84 13.90
C TYR A 37 -1.66 -6.50 14.69
N VAL A 38 -0.64 -7.01 13.99
CA VAL A 38 0.53 -7.66 14.62
C VAL A 38 1.30 -6.67 15.49
N GLU A 39 1.58 -5.47 14.98
CA GLU A 39 2.27 -4.40 15.69
C GLU A 39 1.58 -4.09 17.03
N ARG A 40 0.25 -3.85 17.01
CA ARG A 40 -0.53 -3.63 18.24
C ARG A 40 -0.43 -4.78 19.22
N LYS A 41 -0.36 -6.02 18.73
CA LYS A 41 -0.32 -7.21 19.57
C LYS A 41 1.07 -7.43 20.18
N VAL A 42 2.13 -7.26 19.39
CA VAL A 42 3.53 -7.34 19.84
C VAL A 42 3.81 -6.25 20.88
N LEU A 43 3.41 -5.00 20.61
CA LEU A 43 3.60 -3.89 21.55
C LEU A 43 2.84 -4.11 22.87
N ALA A 44 1.64 -4.71 22.81
CA ALA A 44 0.90 -5.06 24.01
C ALA A 44 1.64 -6.12 24.85
N PHE A 45 2.17 -7.17 24.22
CA PHE A 45 2.95 -8.20 24.90
C PHE A 45 4.22 -7.65 25.54
N MET A 46 4.94 -6.75 24.85
CA MET A 46 6.11 -6.05 25.42
C MET A 46 5.75 -5.26 26.69
N GLN A 47 4.53 -4.73 26.74
CA GLN A 47 4.00 -3.94 27.87
C GLN A 47 3.29 -4.81 28.92
N ALA A 48 3.43 -6.14 28.87
CA ALA A 48 2.75 -7.09 29.76
C ALA A 48 1.21 -6.89 29.81
N ARG A 49 0.60 -6.44 28.71
CA ARG A 49 -0.87 -6.36 28.55
C ARG A 49 -1.35 -7.17 27.36
N LEU A 50 -2.61 -7.59 27.40
CA LEU A 50 -3.21 -8.29 26.26
C LEU A 50 -3.51 -7.30 25.14
N GLY A 51 -3.12 -7.67 23.92
CA GLY A 51 -3.47 -6.93 22.71
C GLY A 51 -4.95 -7.09 22.32
N PRO A 52 -5.32 -6.79 21.06
CA PRO A 52 -6.69 -6.98 20.59
C PRO A 52 -7.19 -8.42 20.78
N MET A 53 -8.32 -8.61 21.48
CA MET A 53 -8.92 -9.93 21.77
C MET A 53 -10.43 -10.01 21.48
N ARG A 54 -11.07 -8.90 21.08
CA ARG A 54 -12.54 -8.78 21.02
C ARG A 54 -13.15 -9.00 19.63
N VAL A 55 -12.50 -8.49 18.59
CA VAL A 55 -13.03 -8.49 17.21
C VAL A 55 -12.64 -9.81 16.53
N GLY A 56 -13.38 -10.87 16.83
CA GLY A 56 -13.14 -12.25 16.36
C GLY A 56 -12.15 -13.07 17.21
N PRO A 57 -11.85 -14.33 16.83
CA PRO A 57 -10.87 -15.17 17.52
C PRO A 57 -9.52 -14.45 17.58
N TRP A 58 -8.99 -14.25 18.79
CA TRP A 58 -7.74 -13.52 19.03
C TRP A 58 -7.66 -12.09 18.45
N GLY A 59 -8.80 -11.47 18.10
CA GLY A 59 -8.83 -10.13 17.50
C GLY A 59 -8.45 -10.07 16.01
N LEU A 60 -8.43 -11.19 15.30
CA LEU A 60 -7.98 -11.26 13.89
C LEU A 60 -8.82 -10.38 12.95
N LEU A 61 -10.12 -10.26 13.20
CA LEU A 61 -11.02 -9.45 12.36
C LEU A 61 -10.81 -7.94 12.55
N GLN A 62 -9.97 -7.52 13.50
CA GLN A 62 -9.58 -6.11 13.66
C GLN A 62 -8.95 -5.54 12.39
N ALA A 63 -8.14 -6.32 11.68
CA ALA A 63 -7.49 -5.90 10.44
C ALA A 63 -8.49 -5.55 9.32
N ILE A 64 -9.70 -6.11 9.36
CA ILE A 64 -10.80 -5.82 8.43
C ILE A 64 -11.70 -4.71 8.97
N ALA A 65 -11.98 -4.70 10.27
CA ALA A 65 -12.83 -3.71 10.90
C ALA A 65 -12.26 -2.29 10.81
N ASP A 66 -10.94 -2.13 10.86
CA ASP A 66 -10.29 -0.82 10.80
C ASP A 66 -10.48 -0.13 9.43
N PRO A 67 -10.16 -0.74 8.28
CA PRO A 67 -10.47 -0.16 6.97
C PRO A 67 -11.96 0.17 6.79
N ILE A 68 -12.86 -0.73 7.18
CA ILE A 68 -14.31 -0.49 7.07
C ILE A 68 -14.72 0.74 7.88
N LYS A 69 -14.23 0.86 9.11
CA LYS A 69 -14.47 2.04 9.95
C LYS A 69 -13.95 3.32 9.30
N LEU A 70 -12.76 3.28 8.68
CA LEU A 70 -12.17 4.45 8.02
C LEU A 70 -12.96 4.84 6.76
N MET A 71 -13.48 3.89 5.99
CA MET A 71 -14.32 4.18 4.82
C MET A 71 -15.69 4.77 5.19
N LEU A 72 -16.23 4.40 6.34
CA LEU A 72 -17.48 4.95 6.88
C LEU A 72 -17.28 6.29 7.58
N LYS A 73 -16.02 6.67 7.86
CA LYS A 73 -15.73 7.90 8.56
C LYS A 73 -15.95 9.07 7.61
N GLU A 74 -16.66 10.07 8.09
CA GLU A 74 -16.85 11.34 7.37
C GLU A 74 -15.48 11.96 7.04
N ASP A 75 -15.29 12.28 5.76
CA ASP A 75 -14.15 13.01 5.26
C ASP A 75 -14.40 14.51 5.43
N ILE A 76 -13.64 15.15 6.32
CA ILE A 76 -13.82 16.55 6.70
C ILE A 76 -12.64 17.35 6.14
N VAL A 77 -12.92 18.25 5.21
CA VAL A 77 -11.95 19.21 4.69
C VAL A 77 -12.07 20.51 5.47
N PRO A 78 -11.00 21.03 6.09
CA PRO A 78 -11.04 22.29 6.83
C PRO A 78 -11.46 23.47 5.95
N ALA A 79 -12.20 24.43 6.51
CA ALA A 79 -12.73 25.56 5.75
C ALA A 79 -11.66 26.54 5.27
N GLU A 80 -10.56 26.67 6.02
CA GLU A 80 -9.44 27.58 5.73
C GLU A 80 -8.30 26.90 4.92
N ALA A 81 -8.40 25.60 4.67
CA ALA A 81 -7.39 24.84 3.94
C ALA A 81 -7.51 25.02 2.42
N ASP A 82 -6.38 24.88 1.72
CA ASP A 82 -6.39 24.73 0.27
C ASP A 82 -6.95 23.35 -0.10
N LYS A 83 -8.19 23.33 -0.60
CA LYS A 83 -8.91 22.09 -0.91
C LYS A 83 -8.20 21.21 -1.93
N ALA A 84 -7.54 21.81 -2.92
CA ALA A 84 -6.87 21.05 -3.97
C ALA A 84 -5.61 20.39 -3.40
N LEU A 85 -4.81 21.15 -2.65
CA LEU A 85 -3.58 20.64 -2.07
C LEU A 85 -3.85 19.61 -0.97
N PHE A 86 -4.86 19.84 -0.12
CA PHE A 86 -5.26 18.95 0.97
C PHE A 86 -5.67 17.57 0.45
N LEU A 87 -6.36 17.50 -0.69
CA LEU A 87 -6.81 16.25 -1.29
C LEU A 87 -5.68 15.52 -2.04
N ILE A 88 -4.82 16.25 -2.75
CA ILE A 88 -3.76 15.67 -3.59
C ILE A 88 -2.55 15.22 -2.77
N ALA A 89 -2.21 15.94 -1.70
CA ALA A 89 -1.05 15.64 -0.85
C ALA A 89 -1.00 14.18 -0.34
N PRO A 90 -2.05 13.60 0.27
CA PRO A 90 -2.03 12.21 0.69
C PRO A 90 -1.92 11.24 -0.49
N VAL A 91 -2.49 11.58 -1.66
CA VAL A 91 -2.42 10.76 -2.88
C VAL A 91 -0.97 10.66 -3.38
N ILE A 92 -0.22 11.76 -3.37
CA ILE A 92 1.20 11.77 -3.79
C ILE A 92 2.01 10.81 -2.92
N GLY A 93 1.86 10.89 -1.59
CA GLY A 93 2.60 10.04 -0.66
C GLY A 93 2.28 8.55 -0.86
N VAL A 94 1.00 8.22 -1.04
CA VAL A 94 0.56 6.84 -1.27
C VAL A 94 1.07 6.30 -2.61
N ILE A 95 0.96 7.06 -3.69
CA ILE A 95 1.48 6.66 -5.01
C ILE A 95 2.99 6.42 -4.93
N ALA A 96 3.75 7.34 -4.34
CA ALA A 96 5.19 7.18 -4.19
C ALA A 96 5.54 5.90 -3.42
N ALA A 97 4.86 5.63 -2.31
CA ALA A 97 5.09 4.42 -1.51
C ALA A 97 4.85 3.14 -2.33
N PHE A 98 3.74 3.05 -3.07
CA PHE A 98 3.45 1.86 -3.88
C PHE A 98 4.35 1.72 -5.10
N THR A 99 4.69 2.83 -5.77
CA THR A 99 5.58 2.82 -6.93
C THR A 99 7.00 2.36 -6.56
N ALA A 100 7.47 2.65 -5.34
CA ALA A 100 8.77 2.17 -4.87
C ALA A 100 8.88 0.62 -4.86
N PHE A 101 7.77 -0.09 -4.64
CA PHE A 101 7.74 -1.56 -4.66
C PHE A 101 7.79 -2.17 -6.07
N SER A 102 7.62 -1.37 -7.14
CA SER A 102 7.61 -1.89 -8.52
C SER A 102 8.95 -2.45 -8.98
N VAL A 103 10.04 -2.02 -8.36
CA VAL A 103 11.42 -2.39 -8.74
C VAL A 103 11.93 -3.57 -7.93
N ILE A 104 11.27 -3.91 -6.83
CA ILE A 104 11.74 -4.98 -5.94
C ILE A 104 11.43 -6.33 -6.59
N PRO A 105 12.45 -7.19 -6.83
CA PRO A 105 12.21 -8.53 -7.34
C PRO A 105 11.67 -9.42 -6.22
N PHE A 106 10.48 -10.01 -6.39
CA PHE A 106 9.93 -10.95 -5.40
C PHE A 106 10.42 -12.38 -5.67
N THR A 107 10.64 -12.74 -6.94
CA THR A 107 11.27 -14.00 -7.38
C THR A 107 12.06 -13.75 -8.67
N GLU A 108 12.87 -14.71 -9.10
CA GLU A 108 13.64 -14.65 -10.37
C GLU A 108 12.75 -14.39 -11.60
N HIS A 109 11.47 -14.73 -11.55
CA HIS A 109 10.52 -14.57 -12.65
C HIS A 109 9.41 -13.55 -12.36
N PHE A 110 9.38 -13.00 -11.14
CA PHE A 110 8.34 -12.08 -10.70
C PHE A 110 8.95 -10.74 -10.30
N VAL A 111 9.16 -9.92 -11.33
CA VAL A 111 9.43 -8.49 -11.25
C VAL A 111 8.35 -7.74 -12.03
N ILE A 112 7.88 -6.61 -11.48
CA ILE A 112 6.89 -5.75 -12.14
C ILE A 112 7.59 -4.96 -13.24
N SER A 113 8.66 -4.24 -12.90
CA SER A 113 9.46 -3.46 -13.83
C SER A 113 10.94 -3.74 -13.60
N ASP A 114 11.57 -4.42 -14.55
CA ASP A 114 13.02 -4.60 -14.56
C ASP A 114 13.68 -3.34 -15.12
N LEU A 115 14.34 -2.58 -14.24
CA LEU A 115 14.99 -1.31 -14.56
C LEU A 115 16.48 -1.44 -14.29
N ASN A 116 17.31 -1.16 -15.31
CA ASN A 116 18.77 -1.08 -15.16
C ASN A 116 19.20 -0.07 -14.08
N ILE A 117 18.36 0.93 -13.81
CA ILE A 117 18.59 2.00 -12.82
C ILE A 117 17.68 1.86 -11.58
N GLY A 118 17.37 0.63 -11.17
CA GLY A 118 16.38 0.36 -10.12
C GLY A 118 16.64 1.09 -8.79
N ILE A 119 17.88 1.12 -8.31
CA ILE A 119 18.23 1.82 -7.05
C ILE A 119 18.01 3.34 -7.17
N LEU A 120 18.41 3.93 -8.29
CA LEU A 120 18.23 5.36 -8.54
C LEU A 120 16.74 5.72 -8.61
N PHE A 121 15.94 4.87 -9.24
CA PHE A 121 14.48 5.03 -9.29
C PHE A 121 13.85 4.95 -7.90
N ALA A 122 14.20 3.94 -7.11
CA ALA A 122 13.67 3.77 -5.75
C ALA A 122 14.01 4.99 -4.86
N LEU A 123 15.21 5.55 -5.00
CA LEU A 123 15.63 6.76 -4.29
C LEU A 123 14.85 7.99 -4.76
N ALA A 124 14.69 8.18 -6.07
CA ALA A 124 13.92 9.28 -6.65
C ALA A 124 12.45 9.26 -6.17
N VAL A 125 11.80 8.09 -6.24
CA VAL A 125 10.42 7.93 -5.79
C VAL A 125 10.29 8.13 -4.28
N SER A 126 11.27 7.66 -3.50
CA SER A 126 11.28 7.88 -2.05
C SER A 126 11.37 9.36 -1.69
N SER A 127 12.18 10.14 -2.42
CA SER A 127 12.24 11.60 -2.25
C SER A 127 10.92 12.30 -2.63
N LEU A 128 10.19 11.78 -3.64
CA LEU A 128 8.87 12.27 -4.01
C LEU A 128 7.84 12.07 -2.88
N GLY A 129 7.95 10.97 -2.12
CA GLY A 129 7.08 10.71 -0.98
C GLY A 129 7.12 11.80 0.10
N ILE A 130 8.28 12.43 0.31
CA ILE A 130 8.45 13.52 1.28
C ILE A 130 7.61 14.75 0.89
N TYR A 131 7.48 15.03 -0.41
CA TYR A 131 6.64 16.14 -0.87
C TYR A 131 5.17 15.95 -0.48
N GLY A 132 4.66 14.73 -0.49
CA GLY A 132 3.29 14.46 -0.01
C GLY A 132 3.10 14.86 1.45
N ILE A 133 4.10 14.61 2.30
CA ILE A 133 4.06 14.97 3.73
C ILE A 133 4.13 16.49 3.92
N ILE A 134 5.06 17.16 3.23
CA ILE A 134 5.24 18.62 3.35
C ILE A 134 4.00 19.36 2.83
N LEU A 135 3.50 18.98 1.66
CA LEU A 135 2.32 19.61 1.07
C LEU A 135 1.08 19.36 1.92
N GLY A 136 0.94 18.16 2.51
CA GLY A 136 -0.17 17.85 3.42
C GLY A 136 -0.12 18.63 4.73
N GLY A 137 1.08 19.03 5.18
CA GLY A 137 1.25 19.90 6.34
C GLY A 137 1.08 21.39 6.05
N TRP A 138 1.21 21.80 4.78
CA TRP A 138 1.06 23.19 4.34
C TRP A 138 -0.37 23.55 3.89
N ALA A 139 -1.08 22.57 3.31
CA ALA A 139 -2.43 22.71 2.77
C ALA A 139 -3.48 23.08 3.83
#